data_AF-A0AAX4K1B9-F1
#
_entry.id   AF-A0AAX4K1B9-F1
#
_cell.length_a   1.000
_cell.length_b   1.000
_cell.length_c   1.000
_cell.angle_alpha   90.00
_cell.angle_beta   90.00
_cell.angle_gamma   90.00
#
_symmetry.space_group_name_H-M   'P 1'
#
loop_
_entity.id
_entity.type
_entity.pdbx_description
1 polymer ?
#
loop_
_entity_poly.entity_id
_entity_poly.type
_entity_poly.pdbx_seq_one_letter_code
_entity_poly.pdbx_strand_id
1 'polypeptide(L)'
;MLFIQSLSILALLGVSSALPLFDDIGDGKLQFKIKFKDDAGYQVADKDFKTSGEIIKGKSEVKFNWDEDNLGKDEAKSYFKFYAYNDKDDKDPSDIFDCTLSGEHKQGHLDRTTDDYTLQGKYNWLDSKFKHEEARLTCEMKTSSDWAYNPTIDTNNMTYDKSGFNDDKDYTEEPI
;
A
#
# COMPACT_ATOMS: atom_id res chain seq x y z
N MET A 1 -36.31 -18.15 -57.89
CA MET A 1 -36.76 -19.40 -57.22
C MET A 1 -35.53 -20.02 -56.56
N LEU A 2 -35.38 -19.93 -55.24
CA LEU A 2 -36.11 -20.62 -54.17
C LEU A 2 -35.46 -21.97 -53.80
N PHE A 3 -34.97 -22.02 -52.54
CA PHE A 3 -34.94 -23.14 -51.58
C PHE A 3 -33.89 -24.25 -51.78
N ILE A 4 -32.79 -24.29 -51.00
CA ILE A 4 -32.62 -24.67 -49.57
C ILE A 4 -32.85 -26.17 -49.34
N GLN A 5 -31.81 -26.84 -48.81
CA GLN A 5 -31.80 -27.82 -47.69
C GLN A 5 -30.44 -28.55 -47.72
N SER A 6 -29.67 -28.72 -46.66
CA SER A 6 -29.84 -28.49 -45.23
C SER A 6 -28.47 -28.70 -44.59
N LEU A 7 -27.83 -27.65 -44.08
CA LEU A 7 -26.69 -27.78 -43.16
C LEU A 7 -27.24 -27.80 -41.73
N SER A 8 -27.28 -28.98 -41.13
CA SER A 8 -27.06 -29.13 -39.69
C SER A 8 -25.54 -29.32 -39.54
N ILE A 9 -24.86 -28.61 -38.64
CA ILE A 9 -24.66 -29.06 -37.27
C ILE A 9 -24.37 -27.85 -36.38
N LEU A 10 -25.13 -27.82 -35.29
CA LEU A 10 -24.92 -27.09 -34.04
C LEU A 10 -23.45 -27.20 -33.57
N ALA A 11 -22.79 -26.06 -33.37
CA ALA A 11 -21.70 -25.97 -32.40
C ALA A 11 -21.99 -24.78 -31.48
N LEU A 12 -22.67 -25.08 -30.37
CA LEU A 12 -22.57 -24.28 -29.16
C LEU A 12 -21.10 -24.26 -28.72
N LEU A 13 -20.40 -23.19 -29.05
CA LEU A 13 -19.28 -22.71 -28.23
C LEU A 13 -19.88 -21.51 -27.49
N GLY A 14 -20.35 -21.68 -26.26
CA GLY A 14 -19.51 -22.12 -25.16
C GLY A 14 -19.02 -20.84 -24.50
N VAL A 15 -19.73 -20.45 -23.45
CA VAL A 15 -19.48 -19.27 -22.61
C VAL A 15 -18.04 -19.33 -22.12
N SER A 16 -17.14 -18.55 -22.71
CA SER A 16 -15.94 -18.11 -21.98
C SER A 16 -16.34 -16.81 -21.29
N SER A 17 -17.00 -16.95 -20.15
CA SER A 17 -16.91 -15.96 -19.10
C SER A 17 -15.42 -15.70 -18.91
N ALA A 18 -14.97 -14.51 -19.27
CA ALA A 18 -13.70 -13.98 -18.83
C ALA A 18 -13.77 -13.90 -17.30
N LEU A 19 -13.47 -15.01 -16.64
CA LEU A 19 -12.93 -14.97 -15.29
C LEU A 19 -11.60 -14.25 -15.46
N PRO A 20 -11.39 -13.07 -14.85
CA PRO A 20 -10.03 -12.63 -14.64
C PRO A 20 -9.34 -13.76 -13.89
N LEU A 21 -8.30 -14.32 -14.50
CA LEU A 21 -7.29 -15.12 -13.81
C LEU A 21 -6.89 -14.30 -12.59
N PHE A 22 -7.34 -14.77 -11.42
CA PHE A 22 -6.79 -14.32 -10.18
C PHE A 22 -5.33 -14.73 -10.20
N ASP A 23 -4.44 -13.76 -10.39
CA ASP A 23 -3.02 -13.92 -10.16
C ASP A 23 -2.85 -14.51 -8.75
N ASP A 24 -2.48 -15.79 -8.73
CA ASP A 24 -1.55 -16.43 -7.81
C ASP A 24 -1.41 -15.81 -6.39
N ILE A 25 -2.50 -15.76 -5.63
CA ILE A 25 -2.42 -15.77 -4.16
C ILE A 25 -2.40 -17.25 -3.74
N GLY A 26 -1.34 -17.96 -4.12
CA GLY A 26 -1.20 -19.42 -3.98
C GLY A 26 -0.20 -19.87 -2.91
N ASP A 27 0.60 -18.97 -2.34
CA ASP A 27 1.82 -19.35 -1.63
C ASP A 27 1.82 -19.07 -0.11
N GLY A 28 0.65 -18.83 0.50
CA GLY A 28 0.54 -18.61 1.95
C GLY A 28 1.38 -17.42 2.44
N LYS A 29 1.49 -16.38 1.61
CA LYS A 29 2.28 -15.18 1.87
C LYS A 29 1.44 -13.94 1.69
N LEU A 30 1.58 -13.01 2.63
CA LEU A 30 1.09 -11.65 2.52
C LEU A 30 2.17 -10.78 1.86
N GLN A 31 1.82 -10.12 0.76
CA GLN A 31 2.65 -9.08 0.16
C GLN A 31 2.04 -7.70 0.45
N PHE A 32 2.84 -6.81 1.02
CA PHE A 32 2.46 -5.42 1.26
C PHE A 32 3.52 -4.49 0.68
N LYS A 33 3.14 -3.33 0.14
CA LYS A 33 4.09 -2.42 -0.48
C LYS A 33 4.04 -1.04 0.18
N ILE A 34 5.17 -0.36 0.13
CA ILE A 34 5.27 1.07 0.47
C ILE A 34 5.72 1.80 -0.78
N LYS A 35 4.93 2.77 -1.22
CA LYS A 35 5.26 3.67 -2.33
C LYS A 35 5.93 4.92 -1.78
N PHE A 36 6.97 5.38 -2.44
CA PHE A 36 7.65 6.63 -2.13
C PHE A 36 7.44 7.60 -3.30
N LYS A 37 7.09 8.86 -2.99
CA LYS A 37 7.02 9.93 -3.99
C LYS A 37 8.41 10.46 -4.35
N ASP A 38 8.46 11.41 -5.27
CA ASP A 38 9.69 12.01 -5.81
C ASP A 38 10.48 12.82 -4.78
N ASP A 39 9.82 13.32 -3.75
CA ASP A 39 10.38 14.04 -2.60
C ASP A 39 10.62 13.15 -1.36
N ALA A 40 10.68 11.84 -1.56
CA ALA A 40 10.94 10.85 -0.53
C ALA A 40 12.07 9.90 -0.91
N GLY A 41 12.64 9.23 0.08
CA GLY A 41 13.58 8.14 -0.12
C GLY A 41 13.53 7.13 1.01
N TYR A 42 14.15 5.98 0.79
CA TYR A 42 14.23 4.93 1.80
C TYR A 42 15.56 4.17 1.77
N GLN A 43 15.84 3.49 2.87
CA GLN A 43 16.94 2.54 2.99
C GLN A 43 16.53 1.41 3.91
N VAL A 44 16.71 0.17 3.48
CA VAL A 44 16.39 -1.01 4.30
C VAL A 44 17.31 -1.08 5.51
N ALA A 45 16.74 -1.47 6.65
CA ALA A 45 17.45 -1.57 7.92
C ALA A 45 17.16 -2.90 8.63
N ASP A 46 17.98 -3.21 9.63
CA ASP A 46 17.65 -4.25 10.61
C ASP A 46 16.79 -3.69 11.76
N LYS A 47 16.44 -4.55 12.72
CA LYS A 47 15.65 -4.19 13.91
C LYS A 47 16.30 -3.16 14.82
N ASP A 48 17.62 -2.98 14.72
CA ASP A 48 18.38 -1.97 15.46
C ASP A 48 18.56 -0.68 14.63
N PHE A 49 17.87 -0.58 13.49
CA PHE A 49 17.97 0.50 12.50
C PHE A 49 19.38 0.71 11.94
N LYS A 50 20.21 -0.34 11.91
CA LYS A 50 21.46 -0.34 11.16
C LYS A 50 21.12 -0.57 9.70
N THR A 51 21.53 0.36 8.86
CA THR A 51 21.19 0.33 7.44
C THR A 51 22.19 -0.46 6.63
N SER A 52 21.71 -1.04 5.53
CA SER A 52 22.55 -1.68 4.53
C SER A 52 22.17 -1.17 3.14
N GLY A 53 23.15 -1.08 2.23
CA GLY A 53 22.93 -0.60 0.88
C GLY A 53 22.87 0.92 0.74
N GLU A 54 22.44 1.40 -0.43
CA GLU A 54 22.33 2.82 -0.76
C GLU A 54 20.94 3.37 -0.42
N ILE A 55 20.84 4.70 -0.24
CA ILE A 55 19.54 5.37 -0.13
C ILE A 55 18.90 5.41 -1.51
N ILE A 56 17.71 4.84 -1.63
CA ILE A 56 16.90 4.89 -2.84
C ILE A 56 16.02 6.13 -2.74
N LYS A 57 16.39 7.18 -3.48
CA LYS A 57 15.68 8.46 -3.51
C LYS A 57 14.76 8.56 -4.73
N GLY A 58 13.63 9.22 -4.54
CA GLY A 58 12.66 9.54 -5.57
C GLY A 58 11.59 8.48 -5.72
N LYS A 59 10.78 8.63 -6.78
CA LYS A 59 9.61 7.78 -7.00
C LYS A 59 10.02 6.32 -7.09
N SER A 60 9.62 5.54 -6.09
CA SER A 60 10.02 4.15 -5.94
C SER A 60 8.98 3.35 -5.15
N GLU A 61 9.14 2.03 -5.13
CA GLU A 61 8.28 1.11 -4.38
C GLU A 61 9.18 0.05 -3.72
N VAL A 62 8.86 -0.29 -2.47
CA VAL A 62 9.45 -1.43 -1.78
C VAL A 62 8.35 -2.44 -1.44
N LYS A 63 8.65 -3.73 -1.62
CA LYS A 63 7.73 -4.82 -1.34
C LYS A 63 8.21 -5.61 -0.14
N PHE A 64 7.33 -5.82 0.82
CA PHE A 64 7.53 -6.65 1.98
C PHE A 64 6.67 -7.90 1.85
N ASN A 65 7.26 -9.06 2.09
CA ASN A 65 6.57 -10.34 1.99
C ASN A 65 6.75 -11.07 3.31
N TRP A 66 5.65 -11.54 3.89
CA TRP A 66 5.66 -12.34 5.10
C TRP A 66 4.86 -13.62 4.88
N ASP A 67 5.33 -14.73 5.44
CA ASP A 67 4.53 -15.94 5.51
C ASP A 67 3.32 -15.69 6.43
N GLU A 68 2.15 -16.19 6.05
CA GLU A 68 0.90 -15.99 6.80
C GLU A 68 0.98 -16.50 8.23
N ASP A 69 1.77 -17.54 8.48
CA ASP A 69 1.98 -18.12 9.81
C ASP A 69 2.79 -17.21 10.75
N ASN A 70 3.44 -16.17 10.20
CA ASN A 70 4.24 -15.21 10.95
C ASN A 70 3.48 -13.93 11.30
N LEU A 71 2.29 -13.72 10.74
CA LEU A 71 1.50 -12.50 10.98
C LEU A 71 1.15 -12.33 12.46
N GLY A 72 1.25 -11.10 12.95
CA GLY A 72 1.11 -10.74 14.36
C GLY A 72 2.32 -11.09 15.24
N LYS A 73 3.42 -11.59 14.66
CA LYS A 73 4.67 -11.94 15.37
C LYS A 73 5.82 -11.04 14.96
N ASP A 74 6.94 -11.14 15.68
CA ASP A 74 8.15 -10.36 15.40
C ASP A 74 8.76 -10.70 14.03
N GLU A 75 8.56 -11.93 13.53
CA GLU A 75 9.02 -12.36 12.21
C GLU A 75 8.29 -11.66 11.05
N ALA A 76 7.10 -11.09 11.31
CA ALA A 76 6.37 -10.27 10.35
C ALA A 76 6.69 -8.77 10.47
N LYS A 77 7.86 -8.40 11.03
CA LYS A 77 8.32 -7.01 11.10
C LYS A 77 9.45 -6.76 10.10
N SER A 78 9.29 -5.68 9.35
CA SER A 78 10.28 -5.16 8.41
C SER A 78 10.68 -3.76 8.81
N TYR A 79 11.98 -3.45 8.73
CA TYR A 79 12.54 -2.19 9.20
C TYR A 79 13.18 -1.42 8.06
N PHE A 80 12.97 -0.11 8.03
CA PHE A 80 13.58 0.78 7.05
C PHE A 80 13.70 2.20 7.61
N LYS A 81 14.66 2.95 7.08
CA LYS A 81 14.71 4.40 7.26
C LYS A 81 13.94 5.08 6.14
N PHE A 82 13.12 6.04 6.49
CA PHE A 82 12.41 6.91 5.57
C PHE A 82 13.02 8.31 5.64
N TYR A 83 13.36 8.85 4.47
CA TYR A 83 14.00 10.13 4.27
C TYR A 83 13.00 11.08 3.61
N ALA A 84 12.56 12.10 4.34
CA ALA A 84 11.67 13.14 3.82
C ALA A 84 12.50 14.33 3.35
N TYR A 85 12.25 14.81 2.14
CA TYR A 85 12.88 15.99 1.57
C TYR A 85 11.89 17.17 1.56
N ASN A 86 12.37 18.42 1.49
CA ASN A 86 11.47 19.56 1.26
C ASN A 86 11.09 19.66 -0.20
N ASP A 87 12.04 19.34 -1.08
CA ASP A 87 11.87 19.28 -2.52
C ASP A 87 12.57 18.03 -3.10
N LYS A 88 12.07 17.52 -4.23
CA LYS A 88 12.65 16.38 -4.95
C LYS A 88 14.10 16.61 -5.37
N ASP A 89 14.55 17.86 -5.53
CA ASP A 89 15.90 18.19 -5.98
C ASP A 89 16.90 18.33 -4.80
N ASP A 90 16.43 18.30 -3.54
CA ASP A 90 17.28 18.49 -2.35
C ASP A 90 18.30 17.36 -2.17
N LYS A 91 19.56 17.68 -1.86
CA LYS A 91 20.57 16.62 -1.62
C LYS A 91 20.39 15.93 -0.29
N ASP A 92 20.05 16.71 0.73
CA ASP A 92 19.96 16.25 2.11
C ASP A 92 18.49 16.18 2.54
N PRO A 93 18.09 15.11 3.26
CA PRO A 93 16.75 15.00 3.81
C PRO A 93 16.54 16.06 4.89
N SER A 94 15.34 16.63 4.94
CA SER A 94 14.95 17.54 6.01
C SER A 94 14.61 16.80 7.30
N ASP A 95 14.00 15.63 7.18
CA ASP A 95 13.64 14.78 8.30
C ASP A 95 13.93 13.31 8.00
N ILE A 96 14.30 12.54 9.04
CA ILE A 96 14.59 11.10 8.93
C ILE A 96 13.80 10.34 9.98
N PHE A 97 13.14 9.29 9.53
CA PHE A 97 12.32 8.42 10.35
C PHE A 97 12.87 7.00 10.38
N ASP A 98 12.79 6.40 11.55
CA ASP A 98 12.96 4.97 11.74
C ASP A 98 11.58 4.32 11.66
N CYS A 99 11.31 3.57 10.59
CA CYS A 99 10.03 2.95 10.30
C CYS A 99 10.04 1.44 10.50
N THR A 100 8.97 0.93 11.12
CA THR A 100 8.63 -0.49 11.21
C THR A 100 7.32 -0.72 10.47
N LEU A 101 7.32 -1.67 9.54
CA LEU A 101 6.11 -2.19 8.92
C LEU A 101 5.87 -3.60 9.48
N SER A 102 4.71 -3.81 10.10
CA SER A 102 4.31 -5.08 10.72
C SER A 102 3.17 -5.71 9.93
N GLY A 103 3.26 -7.00 9.62
CA GLY A 103 2.13 -7.78 9.12
C GLY A 103 1.25 -8.25 10.29
N GLU A 104 -0.02 -7.88 10.30
CA GLU A 104 -0.91 -8.02 11.47
C GLU A 104 -1.93 -9.15 11.28
N HIS A 105 -2.65 -9.14 10.16
CA HIS A 105 -3.73 -10.08 9.87
C HIS A 105 -3.61 -10.66 8.46
N LYS A 106 -4.16 -11.87 8.28
CA LYS A 106 -4.33 -12.46 6.94
C LYS A 106 -5.24 -11.57 6.11
N GLN A 107 -4.99 -11.52 4.80
CA GLN A 107 -5.83 -10.76 3.88
C GLN A 107 -7.28 -11.26 3.96
N GLY A 108 -8.20 -10.40 4.41
CA GLY A 108 -9.62 -10.72 4.49
C GLY A 108 -10.29 -10.81 3.12
N HIS A 109 -11.56 -11.22 3.07
CA HIS A 109 -12.37 -11.26 1.84
C HIS A 109 -12.60 -9.88 1.19
N LEU A 110 -12.26 -8.78 1.86
CA LEU A 110 -12.68 -7.43 1.46
C LEU A 110 -11.75 -6.70 0.49
N ASP A 111 -10.49 -7.10 0.28
CA ASP A 111 -9.60 -6.25 -0.50
C ASP A 111 -8.72 -6.97 -1.51
N ARG A 112 -9.25 -7.04 -2.74
CA ARG A 112 -8.45 -7.11 -3.96
C ARG A 112 -8.03 -5.71 -4.45
N THR A 113 -8.34 -4.68 -3.68
CA THR A 113 -8.22 -3.26 -4.00
C THR A 113 -7.39 -2.48 -2.97
N THR A 114 -6.71 -3.14 -2.04
CA THR A 114 -5.94 -2.48 -0.99
C THR A 114 -4.82 -1.63 -1.57
N ASP A 115 -5.03 -0.32 -1.53
CA ASP A 115 -4.05 0.69 -1.94
C ASP A 115 -2.88 0.72 -0.95
N ASP A 116 -1.70 0.28 -1.37
CA ASP A 116 -0.44 0.37 -0.61
C ASP A 116 -0.23 1.74 0.09
N TYR A 117 0.38 1.74 1.29
CA TYR A 117 0.76 3.01 1.94
C TYR A 117 1.73 3.81 1.06
N THR A 118 1.53 5.13 1.02
CA THR A 118 2.38 6.05 0.26
C THR A 118 3.04 7.06 1.19
N LEU A 119 4.38 7.13 1.15
CA LEU A 119 5.19 8.10 1.87
C LEU A 119 5.71 9.18 0.92
N GLN A 120 5.79 10.42 1.41
CA GLN A 120 6.22 11.60 0.64
C GLN A 120 6.95 12.61 1.54
N GLY A 121 7.43 13.71 0.97
CA GLY A 121 8.26 14.71 1.66
C GLY A 121 7.59 15.46 2.83
N LYS A 122 8.31 16.46 3.34
CA LYS A 122 8.10 17.10 4.65
C LYS A 122 6.67 17.57 4.94
N TYR A 123 5.94 18.00 3.92
CA TYR A 123 4.66 18.68 4.12
C TYR A 123 3.48 17.74 4.40
N ASN A 124 3.59 16.45 4.07
CA ASN A 124 2.56 15.46 4.38
C ASN A 124 3.14 14.05 4.30
N TRP A 125 3.87 13.61 5.33
CA TRP A 125 4.69 12.39 5.24
C TRP A 125 3.96 11.11 4.83
N LEU A 126 2.66 11.00 5.12
CA LEU A 126 1.80 9.87 4.75
C LEU A 126 0.65 10.33 3.85
N ASP A 127 0.70 9.92 2.59
CA ASP A 127 -0.37 10.14 1.61
C ASP A 127 -1.26 8.89 1.50
N SER A 128 -1.88 8.53 2.62
CA SER A 128 -2.82 7.42 2.68
C SER A 128 -3.97 7.81 3.58
N LYS A 129 -5.20 7.49 3.15
CA LYS A 129 -6.42 7.91 3.84
C LYS A 129 -6.96 6.87 4.81
N PHE A 130 -6.68 5.60 4.53
CA PHE A 130 -7.25 4.47 5.22
C PHE A 130 -6.16 3.60 5.83
N LYS A 131 -6.47 2.93 6.93
CA LYS A 131 -5.63 1.86 7.47
C LYS A 131 -5.93 0.52 6.81
N HIS A 132 -4.92 -0.34 6.89
CA HIS A 132 -4.94 -1.71 6.43
C HIS A 132 -5.11 -2.62 7.64
N GLU A 133 -5.95 -3.64 7.52
CA GLU A 133 -6.05 -4.67 8.57
C GLU A 133 -4.83 -5.59 8.52
N GLU A 134 -4.29 -5.81 7.33
CA GLU A 134 -3.19 -6.72 7.05
C GLU A 134 -1.82 -6.17 7.45
N ALA A 135 -1.66 -4.84 7.55
CA ALA A 135 -0.38 -4.23 7.85
C ALA A 135 -0.50 -2.94 8.68
N ARG A 136 0.49 -2.72 9.56
CA ARG A 136 0.65 -1.50 10.35
C ARG A 136 2.00 -0.86 10.07
N LEU A 137 1.99 0.42 9.74
CA LEU A 137 3.19 1.23 9.60
C LEU A 137 3.34 2.15 10.81
N THR A 138 4.49 2.08 11.47
CA THR A 138 4.87 2.98 12.55
C THR A 138 6.23 3.60 12.22
N CYS A 139 6.34 4.93 12.25
CA CYS A 139 7.58 5.65 12.02
C CYS A 139 7.83 6.67 13.13
N GLU A 140 9.04 6.66 13.69
CA GLU A 140 9.49 7.63 14.68
C GLU A 140 10.55 8.55 14.08
N MET A 141 10.37 9.87 14.20
CA MET A 141 11.38 10.81 13.77
C MET A 141 12.63 10.72 14.66
N LYS A 142 13.82 10.59 14.04
CA LYS A 142 15.12 10.57 14.74
C LYS A 142 15.89 11.87 14.61
N THR A 143 15.75 12.56 13.49
CA THR A 143 16.32 13.88 13.26
C THR A 143 15.21 14.82 12.83
N SER A 144 15.00 15.85 13.65
CA SER A 144 14.11 16.97 13.35
C SER A 144 14.96 18.23 13.21
N SER A 145 14.61 19.06 12.23
CA SER A 145 15.05 20.46 12.20
C SER A 145 14.39 21.32 13.29
N ASP A 146 13.34 20.79 13.94
CA ASP A 146 12.50 21.46 14.93
C ASP A 146 12.41 20.60 16.21
N TRP A 147 13.23 20.93 17.21
CA TRP A 147 13.41 20.14 18.45
C TRP A 147 12.17 20.09 19.36
N ALA A 148 11.14 20.90 19.08
CA ALA A 148 9.94 21.02 19.89
C ALA A 148 8.87 19.96 19.56
N TYR A 149 9.02 19.23 18.46
CA TYR A 149 8.03 18.26 17.99
C TYR A 149 8.72 17.02 17.42
N ASN A 150 8.37 15.85 17.94
CA ASN A 150 8.78 14.54 17.42
C ASN A 150 7.56 13.90 16.79
N PRO A 151 7.26 14.17 15.51
CA PRO A 151 6.13 13.55 14.84
C PRO A 151 6.32 12.05 14.75
N THR A 152 5.19 11.36 14.79
CA THR A 152 5.10 9.92 14.58
C THR A 152 4.08 9.64 13.50
N ILE A 153 4.41 8.74 12.58
CA ILE A 153 3.43 8.12 11.69
C ILE A 153 2.98 6.86 12.40
N ASP A 154 1.69 6.69 12.69
CA ASP A 154 1.15 5.43 13.18
C ASP A 154 -0.20 5.18 12.53
N THR A 155 -0.23 4.24 11.59
CA THR A 155 -1.42 3.96 10.80
C THR A 155 -2.53 3.30 11.60
N ASN A 156 -2.25 2.79 12.81
CA ASN A 156 -3.28 2.24 13.69
C ASN A 156 -4.33 3.29 14.11
N ASN A 157 -3.95 4.58 14.12
CA ASN A 157 -4.83 5.69 14.47
C ASN A 157 -5.68 6.19 13.28
N MET A 158 -5.51 5.62 12.09
CA MET A 158 -6.31 5.99 10.92
C MET A 158 -7.67 5.29 10.94
N THR A 159 -8.60 5.81 10.15
CA THR A 159 -9.93 5.21 9.99
C THR A 159 -9.86 4.01 9.03
N TYR A 160 -10.60 2.94 9.31
CA TYR A 160 -10.83 1.90 8.30
C TYR A 160 -11.64 2.50 7.16
N ASP A 161 -11.36 2.09 5.93
CA ASP A 161 -12.36 2.28 4.89
C ASP A 161 -13.55 1.37 5.21
N LYS A 162 -14.70 1.96 5.53
CA LYS A 162 -15.96 1.23 5.70
C LYS A 162 -16.80 1.24 4.42
N SER A 163 -16.31 1.86 3.34
CA SER A 163 -17.09 2.05 2.11
C SER A 163 -17.12 0.81 1.21
N GLY A 164 -17.56 -0.31 1.80
CA GLY A 164 -18.46 -1.21 1.09
C GLY A 164 -19.89 -0.69 1.31
N PHE A 165 -20.55 -0.22 0.25
CA PHE A 165 -21.95 0.23 0.19
C PHE A 165 -22.26 1.66 0.70
N ASN A 166 -22.06 2.66 -0.16
CA ASN A 166 -23.17 3.54 -0.58
C ASN A 166 -22.73 4.36 -1.78
N ASP A 167 -22.99 3.78 -2.94
CA ASP A 167 -23.00 4.46 -4.23
C ASP A 167 -24.33 5.21 -4.37
N ASP A 168 -24.62 6.15 -3.46
CA ASP A 168 -25.75 7.06 -3.59
C ASP A 168 -25.22 8.48 -3.68
N LYS A 169 -25.09 8.92 -4.92
CA LYS A 169 -25.10 10.32 -5.31
C LYS A 169 -26.34 10.96 -4.71
N ASP A 170 -26.17 11.90 -3.79
CA ASP A 170 -27.21 12.89 -3.53
C ASP A 170 -26.63 14.29 -3.72
N TYR A 171 -26.80 14.78 -4.95
CA TYR A 171 -26.80 16.21 -5.24
C TYR A 171 -28.06 16.78 -4.61
N THR A 172 -27.96 17.36 -3.41
CA THR A 172 -28.96 18.34 -2.99
C THR A 172 -28.39 19.73 -3.24
N GLU A 173 -28.80 20.30 -4.37
CA GLU A 173 -28.86 21.75 -4.55
C GLU A 173 -29.60 22.35 -3.35
N GLU A 174 -28.99 23.31 -2.65
CA GLU A 174 -29.72 24.17 -1.72
C GLU A 174 -30.46 25.24 -2.55
N PRO A 175 -31.79 25.35 -2.45
CA PRO A 175 -32.48 26.55 -2.87
C PRO A 175 -32.67 27.52 -1.68
N ILE A 176 -32.57 28.80 -2.06
CA ILE A 176 -32.95 30.06 -1.38
C ILE A 176 -31.81 30.79 -0.65
#